data_AF-A0A920LRM9-F1
#
_entry.id   AF-A0A920LRM9-F1
#
_cell.length_a   1.000
_cell.length_b   1.000
_cell.length_c   1.000
_cell.angle_alpha   90.00
_cell.angle_beta   90.00
_cell.angle_gamma   90.00
#
_symmetry.space_group_name_H-M   'P 1'
#
loop_
_entity.id
_entity.type
_entity.pdbx_description
1 polymer ?
#
loop_
_entity_poly.entity_id
_entity_poly.type
_entity_poly.pdbx_seq_one_letter_code
_entity_poly.pdbx_strand_id
1 'polypeptide(L)'
;MSSEAIFSLRDEIASIYGEQYLPEKPRFYKTKAANAQEAHEAIRPTSFNRHPNDIRSYLDYDQFRLYDLIWKRSVASQMTSAEIDQTTIRFIDQDNSIELRSNGSVIIFDGFRRAYFESKDETSDQDSKEEDGEAILPLVKKEKSYSRAGPS
;
A
#
# COMPACT_ATOMS: atom_id res chain seq x y z
N MET A 1 17.28 3.23 8.07
CA MET A 1 17.95 3.94 6.96
C MET A 1 18.66 5.15 7.51
N SER A 2 19.81 5.50 6.93
CA SER A 2 20.51 6.75 7.25
C SER A 2 19.65 7.98 6.90
N SER A 3 19.95 9.12 7.53
CA SER A 3 19.26 10.39 7.24
C SER A 3 19.45 10.82 5.78
N GLU A 4 20.65 10.67 5.23
CA GLU A 4 20.97 10.99 3.83
C GLU A 4 20.10 10.20 2.85
N ALA A 5 19.96 8.88 3.07
CA ALA A 5 19.11 8.03 2.24
C ALA A 5 17.63 8.44 2.30
N ILE A 6 17.16 8.89 3.47
CA ILE A 6 15.80 9.38 3.65
C ILE A 6 15.58 10.67 2.84
N PHE A 7 16.51 11.63 2.89
CA PHE A 7 16.37 12.87 2.12
C PHE A 7 16.40 12.61 0.61
N SER A 8 17.34 11.79 0.13
CA SER A 8 17.38 11.42 -1.29
C SER A 8 16.09 10.72 -1.75
N LEU A 9 15.51 9.84 -0.93
CA LEU A 9 14.21 9.22 -1.24
C LEU A 9 13.06 10.23 -1.33
N ARG A 10 13.05 11.23 -0.44
CA ARG A 10 12.01 12.25 -0.42
C ARG A 10 12.02 13.08 -1.70
N ASP A 11 13.20 13.46 -2.17
CA ASP A 11 13.37 14.20 -3.42
C ASP A 11 12.89 13.36 -4.63
N GLU A 12 13.25 12.07 -4.67
CA GLU A 12 12.78 11.15 -5.71
C GLU A 12 11.26 10.94 -5.68
N ILE A 13 10.65 10.83 -4.49
CA ILE A 13 9.19 10.69 -4.35
C ILE A 13 8.47 11.92 -4.90
N ALA A 14 8.93 13.12 -4.52
CA ALA A 14 8.35 14.37 -5.00
C ALA A 14 8.49 14.51 -6.53
N SER A 15 9.62 14.09 -7.09
CA SER A 15 9.89 14.13 -8.53
C SER A 15 9.01 13.18 -9.34
N ILE A 16 8.86 11.93 -8.89
CA ILE A 16 8.20 10.87 -9.68
C ILE A 16 6.69 10.83 -9.44
N TYR A 17 6.25 10.97 -8.18
CA TYR A 17 4.85 10.79 -7.80
C TYR A 17 4.16 12.12 -7.46
N GLY A 18 4.92 13.15 -7.13
CA GLY A 18 4.42 14.47 -6.74
C GLY A 18 4.30 14.66 -5.22
N GLU A 19 4.17 15.93 -4.82
CA GLU A 19 4.18 16.36 -3.41
C GLU A 19 3.12 15.69 -2.52
N GLN A 20 1.96 15.33 -3.08
CA GLN A 20 0.90 14.64 -2.32
C GLN A 20 1.32 13.26 -1.78
N TYR A 21 2.29 12.62 -2.43
CA TYR A 21 2.85 11.34 -1.99
C TYR A 21 3.99 11.49 -0.99
N LEU A 22 4.41 12.73 -0.70
CA LEU A 22 5.46 13.03 0.25
C LEU A 22 4.85 13.42 1.61
N PRO A 23 5.10 12.64 2.68
CA PRO A 23 4.67 13.04 4.01
C PRO A 23 5.38 14.33 4.45
N GLU A 24 4.67 15.18 5.20
CA GLU A 24 5.23 16.44 5.74
C GLU A 24 6.53 16.21 6.53
N LYS A 25 6.61 15.10 7.27
CA LYS A 25 7.79 14.71 8.06
C LYS A 25 8.37 13.38 7.59
N PRO A 26 9.71 13.22 7.58
CA PRO A 26 10.36 11.95 7.26
C PRO A 26 9.92 10.82 8.21
N ARG A 27 9.78 9.61 7.66
CA ARG A 27 9.39 8.43 8.44
C ARG A 27 10.64 7.70 8.94
N PHE A 28 10.80 7.63 10.26
CA PHE A 28 11.91 6.91 10.88
C PHE A 28 11.44 5.56 11.43
N TYR A 29 11.95 4.47 10.83
CA TYR A 29 11.77 3.12 11.33
C TYR A 29 13.04 2.68 12.07
N LYS A 30 12.93 2.48 13.39
CA LYS A 30 14.01 1.93 14.23
C LYS A 30 13.65 0.51 14.65
N THR A 31 14.49 -0.45 14.31
CA THR A 31 14.44 -1.80 14.87
C THR A 31 15.41 -1.90 16.06
N LYS A 32 14.99 -2.56 17.14
CA LYS A 32 15.91 -2.92 18.24
C LYS A 32 16.76 -4.10 17.77
N ALA A 33 17.97 -3.85 17.28
CA ALA A 33 18.93 -4.92 17.00
C ALA A 33 19.57 -5.40 18.31
N ALA A 34 19.57 -6.72 18.55
CA ALA A 34 20.17 -7.32 19.76
C ALA A 34 21.71 -7.26 19.75
N ASN A 35 22.32 -7.21 18.56
CA ASN A 35 23.77 -7.04 18.36
C ASN A 35 24.01 -5.80 17.51
N ALA A 36 24.41 -4.71 18.16
CA ALA A 36 24.63 -3.40 17.55
C ALA A 36 25.96 -3.30 16.76
N GLN A 37 26.48 -4.41 16.22
CA GLN A 37 27.78 -4.44 15.53
C GLN A 37 27.71 -4.81 14.04
N GLU A 38 26.62 -5.43 13.55
CA GLU A 38 26.59 -5.96 12.16
C GLU A 38 25.42 -5.46 11.29
N ALA A 39 24.33 -4.90 11.85
CA ALA A 39 23.18 -4.49 11.05
C ALA A 39 22.67 -3.09 11.44
N HIS A 40 23.33 -2.05 10.93
CA HIS A 40 22.96 -0.64 11.18
C HIS A 40 22.01 -0.05 10.14
N GLU A 41 21.80 -0.74 9.02
CA GLU A 41 21.01 -0.21 7.91
C GLU A 41 20.08 -1.26 7.29
N ALA A 42 18.90 -0.80 6.87
CA ALA A 42 17.96 -1.60 6.10
C ALA A 42 18.51 -1.84 4.68
N ILE A 43 18.22 -3.01 4.10
CA ILE A 43 18.55 -3.29 2.71
C ILE A 43 17.83 -2.27 1.83
N ARG A 44 18.60 -1.54 1.02
CA ARG A 44 18.13 -0.48 0.13
C ARG A 44 19.08 -0.34 -1.06
N PRO A 45 18.66 0.33 -2.15
CA PRO A 45 19.58 0.76 -3.19
C PRO A 45 20.67 1.67 -2.61
N THR A 46 21.86 1.57 -3.18
CA THR A 46 22.98 2.47 -2.85
C THR A 46 22.70 3.90 -3.30
N SER A 47 21.96 4.06 -4.40
CA SER A 47 21.47 5.35 -4.92
C SER A 47 20.06 5.17 -5.49
N PHE A 48 19.16 6.11 -5.22
CA PHE A 48 17.76 6.03 -5.62
C PHE A 48 17.51 6.52 -7.05
N ASN A 49 18.42 7.31 -7.62
CA ASN A 49 18.42 7.75 -9.02
C ASN A 49 18.71 6.62 -10.04
N ARG A 50 19.06 5.42 -9.57
CA ARG A 50 19.20 4.24 -10.42
C ARG A 50 17.83 3.57 -10.50
N HIS A 51 16.96 4.03 -11.38
CA HIS A 51 15.66 3.37 -11.49
C HIS A 51 15.85 1.93 -11.98
N PRO A 52 14.99 0.99 -11.56
CA PRO A 52 15.09 -0.41 -11.98
C PRO A 52 15.20 -0.55 -13.50
N ASN A 53 14.42 0.23 -14.25
CA ASN A 53 14.42 0.22 -15.72
C ASN A 53 15.74 0.69 -16.33
N ASP A 54 16.41 1.68 -15.73
CA ASP A 54 17.67 2.24 -16.24
C ASP A 54 18.82 1.24 -16.11
N ILE A 55 18.74 0.33 -15.14
CA ILE A 55 19.78 -0.66 -14.88
C ILE A 55 19.43 -2.06 -15.39
N ARG A 56 18.25 -2.24 -16.00
CA ARG A 56 17.75 -3.55 -16.45
C ARG A 56 18.72 -4.28 -17.36
N SER A 57 19.41 -3.56 -18.25
CA SER A 57 20.37 -4.17 -19.20
C SER A 57 21.61 -4.76 -18.54
N TYR A 58 21.90 -4.40 -17.29
CA TYR A 58 23.08 -4.86 -16.55
C TYR A 58 22.76 -6.01 -15.58
N LEU A 59 21.50 -6.41 -15.47
CA LEU A 59 21.03 -7.39 -14.51
C LEU A 59 20.40 -8.58 -15.23
N ASP A 60 20.58 -9.76 -14.66
CA ASP A 60 19.74 -10.90 -15.04
C ASP A 60 18.30 -10.73 -14.51
N TYR A 61 17.43 -11.68 -14.86
CA TYR A 61 16.02 -11.63 -14.51
C TYR A 61 15.77 -11.60 -12.99
N ASP A 62 16.47 -12.45 -12.24
CA ASP A 62 16.25 -12.58 -10.79
C ASP A 62 16.86 -11.40 -10.03
N GLN A 63 18.04 -10.94 -10.46
CA GLN A 63 18.69 -9.74 -9.95
C GLN A 63 17.83 -8.50 -10.17
N PHE A 64 17.25 -8.34 -11.36
CA PHE A 64 16.34 -7.24 -11.65
C PHE A 64 15.11 -7.29 -10.74
N ARG A 65 14.44 -8.44 -10.61
CA ARG A 65 13.25 -8.56 -9.76
C ARG A 65 13.56 -8.26 -8.30
N LEU A 66 14.70 -8.72 -7.80
CA LEU A 66 15.14 -8.44 -6.45
C LEU A 66 15.46 -6.94 -6.27
N TYR A 67 16.17 -6.34 -7.22
CA TYR A 67 16.48 -4.92 -7.18
C TYR A 67 15.20 -4.05 -7.23
N ASP A 68 14.29 -4.36 -8.15
CA ASP A 68 13.01 -3.68 -8.30
C ASP A 68 12.18 -3.76 -7.01
N LEU A 69 12.11 -4.95 -6.39
CA LEU A 69 11.43 -5.14 -5.10
C LEU A 69 12.07 -4.29 -3.99
N ILE A 70 13.41 -4.28 -3.89
CA ILE A 70 14.14 -3.50 -2.88
C ILE A 70 13.94 -1.99 -3.11
N TRP A 71 14.00 -1.54 -4.36
CA TRP A 71 13.80 -0.15 -4.75
C TRP A 71 12.38 0.31 -4.39
N LYS A 72 11.35 -0.43 -4.83
CA LYS A 72 9.95 -0.13 -4.54
C LYS A 72 9.62 -0.12 -3.06
N ARG A 73 10.12 -1.10 -2.29
CA ARG A 73 9.94 -1.12 -0.82
C ARG A 73 10.59 0.07 -0.15
N SER A 74 11.77 0.46 -0.60
CA SER A 74 12.48 1.61 -0.03
C SER A 74 11.72 2.91 -0.28
N VAL A 75 11.26 3.13 -1.51
CA VAL A 75 10.44 4.29 -1.90
C VAL A 75 9.12 4.31 -1.14
N ALA A 76 8.35 3.22 -1.18
CA ALA A 76 7.08 3.10 -0.47
C ALA A 76 7.20 3.37 1.04
N SER A 77 8.33 3.01 1.67
CA SER A 77 8.55 3.25 3.10
C SER A 77 8.57 4.74 3.49
N GLN A 78 8.85 5.64 2.54
CA GLN A 78 8.91 7.08 2.79
C GLN A 78 7.71 7.84 2.21
N MET A 79 6.74 7.15 1.59
CA MET A 79 5.55 7.76 1.00
C MET A 79 4.41 8.01 2.01
N THR A 80 3.46 8.84 1.62
CA THR A 80 2.19 9.06 2.32
C THR A 80 1.39 7.75 2.40
N SER A 81 0.67 7.56 3.50
CA SER A 81 -0.18 6.37 3.67
C SER A 81 -1.30 6.36 2.63
N ALA A 82 -1.78 5.17 2.25
CA ALA A 82 -3.03 5.08 1.52
C ALA A 82 -4.20 5.53 2.41
N GLU A 83 -5.20 6.17 1.82
CA GLU A 83 -6.46 6.50 2.47
C GLU A 83 -7.55 5.59 1.91
N ILE A 84 -8.24 4.88 2.81
CA ILE A 84 -9.30 3.92 2.47
C ILE A 84 -10.55 4.33 3.24
N ASP A 85 -11.65 4.51 2.52
CA ASP A 85 -12.96 4.70 3.10
C ASP A 85 -13.63 3.34 3.32
N GLN A 86 -13.94 3.01 4.56
CA GLN A 86 -14.55 1.75 4.96
C GLN A 86 -15.99 1.97 5.40
N THR A 87 -16.92 1.33 4.70
CA THR A 87 -18.35 1.34 5.05
C THR A 87 -18.76 0.01 5.65
N THR A 88 -19.28 0.00 6.88
CA THR A 88 -19.88 -1.21 7.49
C THR A 88 -21.39 -1.05 7.54
N ILE A 89 -22.12 -2.01 6.98
CA ILE A 89 -23.58 -2.12 7.07
C ILE A 89 -23.91 -3.28 7.98
N ARG A 90 -24.75 -3.02 8.99
CA ARG A 90 -25.34 -4.05 9.85
C ARG A 90 -26.82 -4.17 9.54
N PHE A 91 -27.27 -5.40 9.33
CA PHE A 91 -28.67 -5.78 9.28
C PHE A 91 -28.98 -6.54 10.55
N ILE A 92 -29.91 -6.02 11.35
CA ILE A 92 -30.32 -6.63 12.62
C ILE A 92 -31.81 -6.94 12.49
N ASP A 93 -32.22 -8.13 12.91
CA ASP A 93 -33.64 -8.48 12.98
C ASP A 93 -34.36 -7.72 14.11
N GLN A 94 -35.68 -7.75 14.11
CA GLN A 94 -36.48 -6.94 15.06
C GLN A 94 -36.25 -7.34 16.52
N ASP A 95 -35.96 -8.61 16.76
CA ASP A 95 -35.74 -9.16 18.10
C ASP A 95 -34.26 -9.14 18.54
N ASN A 96 -33.37 -8.54 17.72
CA ASN A 96 -31.92 -8.54 17.91
C ASN A 96 -31.31 -9.94 18.12
N SER A 97 -31.95 -10.98 17.57
CA SER A 97 -31.51 -12.37 17.67
C SER A 97 -30.51 -12.76 16.57
N ILE A 98 -30.53 -12.03 15.44
CA ILE A 98 -29.67 -12.26 14.27
C ILE A 98 -29.09 -10.94 13.78
N GLU A 99 -27.76 -10.89 13.65
CA GLU A 99 -27.03 -9.80 13.02
C GLU A 99 -26.28 -10.31 11.78
N LEU A 100 -26.51 -9.67 10.63
CA LEU A 100 -25.70 -9.82 9.43
C LEU A 100 -24.85 -8.57 9.24
N ARG A 101 -23.57 -8.76 8.93
CA ARG A 101 -22.63 -7.66 8.66
C ARG A 101 -22.13 -7.74 7.23
N SER A 102 -22.15 -6.61 6.54
CA SER A 102 -21.49 -6.41 5.25
C SER A 102 -20.50 -5.27 5.37
N ASN A 103 -19.30 -5.42 4.82
CA ASN A 103 -18.29 -4.37 4.78
C ASN A 103 -18.04 -4.00 3.32
N GLY A 104 -17.81 -2.72 3.04
CA GLY A 104 -17.33 -2.19 1.77
C GLY A 104 -16.09 -1.33 2.00
N SER A 105 -15.18 -1.24 1.03
CA SER A 105 -13.95 -0.46 1.16
C SER A 105 -13.52 0.13 -0.18
N VAL A 106 -13.26 1.44 -0.22
CA VAL A 106 -12.86 2.18 -1.42
C VAL A 106 -11.55 2.90 -1.14
N ILE A 107 -10.58 2.79 -2.06
CA ILE A 107 -9.34 3.58 -1.99
C ILE A 107 -9.67 5.01 -2.40
N ILE A 108 -9.45 5.96 -1.49
CA ILE A 108 -9.58 7.41 -1.74
C ILE A 108 -8.24 7.98 -2.23
N PHE A 109 -7.14 7.49 -1.67
CA PHE A 109 -5.79 7.83 -2.08
C PHE A 109 -4.89 6.58 -1.99
N ASP A 110 -4.17 6.26 -3.04
CA ASP A 110 -3.35 5.04 -3.12
C ASP A 110 -2.03 5.16 -2.35
N GLY A 111 -1.51 6.37 -2.14
CA GLY A 111 -0.33 6.63 -1.31
C GLY A 111 0.86 5.73 -1.69
N PHE A 112 1.51 5.13 -0.69
CA PHE A 112 2.63 4.21 -0.90
C PHE A 112 2.31 3.01 -1.80
N ARG A 113 1.03 2.65 -1.98
CA ARG A 113 0.63 1.53 -2.83
C ARG A 113 0.99 1.80 -4.29
N ARG A 114 1.02 3.07 -4.69
CA ARG A 114 1.41 3.50 -6.04
C ARG A 114 2.77 2.94 -6.45
N ALA A 115 3.77 3.02 -5.59
CA ALA A 115 5.12 2.55 -5.89
C ALA A 115 5.29 1.02 -5.81
N TYR A 116 4.47 0.35 -4.99
CA TYR A 116 4.68 -1.08 -4.67
C TYR A 116 3.81 -2.02 -5.51
N PHE A 117 2.61 -1.61 -5.90
CA PHE A 117 1.64 -2.49 -6.58
C PHE A 117 1.58 -2.32 -8.09
N GLU A 118 2.22 -1.30 -8.68
CA GLU A 118 2.23 -1.10 -10.15
C GLU A 118 2.86 -2.29 -10.92
N SER A 119 3.65 -3.15 -10.26
CA SER A 119 4.18 -4.40 -10.86
C SER A 119 3.27 -5.63 -10.76
N LYS A 120 2.16 -5.59 -10.04
CA LYS A 120 1.22 -6.74 -10.02
C LYS A 120 0.26 -6.72 -11.21
N ASP A 121 0.19 -5.64 -11.99
CA ASP A 121 -0.83 -5.46 -13.04
C ASP A 121 -0.40 -5.85 -14.47
N GLU A 122 0.88 -6.12 -14.75
CA GLU A 122 1.31 -6.45 -16.13
C GLU A 122 1.32 -7.95 -16.47
N THR A 123 1.02 -8.84 -15.53
CA THR A 123 0.87 -10.27 -15.82
C THR A 123 -0.28 -10.88 -15.04
N SER A 124 -1.19 -11.51 -15.79
CA SER A 124 -2.24 -12.47 -15.39
C SER A 124 -3.49 -11.93 -14.67
N ASP A 125 -4.56 -11.91 -15.47
CA ASP A 125 -5.85 -12.53 -15.21
C ASP A 125 -6.76 -11.97 -14.11
N GLN A 126 -8.03 -11.85 -14.50
CA GLN A 126 -9.18 -11.33 -13.75
C GLN A 126 -9.50 -12.03 -12.42
N ASP A 127 -8.67 -12.97 -11.94
CA ASP A 127 -8.93 -13.78 -10.75
C ASP A 127 -7.94 -13.58 -9.59
N SER A 128 -6.98 -12.66 -9.68
CA SER A 128 -5.99 -12.44 -8.62
C SER A 128 -6.35 -11.29 -7.66
N LYS A 129 -7.63 -11.18 -7.26
CA LYS A 129 -8.07 -10.25 -6.18
C LYS A 129 -7.93 -10.84 -4.77
N GLU A 130 -7.31 -12.00 -4.64
CA GLU A 130 -7.32 -12.80 -3.42
C GLU A 130 -5.91 -13.10 -2.92
N GLU A 131 -5.17 -12.11 -2.41
CA GLU A 131 -3.99 -12.44 -1.59
C GLU A 131 -3.73 -11.50 -0.41
N ASP A 132 -4.58 -10.52 -0.14
CA ASP A 132 -4.45 -9.74 1.09
C ASP A 132 -5.80 -9.19 1.57
N GLY A 133 -6.76 -10.08 1.87
CA GLY A 133 -7.94 -9.85 2.74
C GLY A 133 -8.90 -8.67 2.46
N GLU A 134 -8.59 -7.78 1.54
CA GLU A 134 -9.24 -6.50 1.31
C GLU A 134 -9.73 -6.50 -0.14
N ALA A 135 -10.79 -7.27 -0.38
CA ALA A 135 -11.60 -7.07 -1.56
C ALA A 135 -12.07 -5.60 -1.56
N ILE A 136 -11.53 -4.80 -2.48
CA ILE A 136 -11.98 -3.42 -2.71
C ILE A 136 -13.38 -3.52 -3.28
N LEU A 137 -14.36 -3.24 -2.43
CA LEU A 137 -15.76 -3.32 -2.76
C LEU A 137 -16.26 -1.96 -3.24
N PRO A 138 -17.19 -1.92 -4.20
CA PRO A 138 -17.68 -0.66 -4.77
C PRO A 138 -18.27 0.25 -3.69
N LEU A 139 -18.19 1.57 -3.94
CA LEU A 139 -18.77 2.59 -3.06
C LEU A 139 -20.24 2.28 -2.79
N VAL A 140 -20.58 2.06 -1.52
CA VAL A 140 -21.97 1.83 -1.13
C VAL A 140 -22.65 3.19 -0.91
N LYS A 141 -23.43 3.64 -1.89
CA LYS A 141 -24.33 4.79 -1.70
C LYS A 141 -25.44 4.37 -0.75
N LYS A 142 -25.67 5.18 0.29
CA LYS A 142 -26.68 4.96 1.33
C LYS A 142 -28.10 5.18 0.76
N GLU A 143 -28.59 4.30 -0.10
CA GLU A 143 -29.99 4.31 -0.50
C GLU A 143 -30.84 3.52 0.50
N LYS A 144 -31.59 4.28 1.31
CA LYS A 144 -32.83 3.95 2.03
C LYS A 144 -32.90 2.60 2.76
N SER A 145 -33.11 2.70 4.08
CA SER A 145 -33.61 1.61 4.92
C SER A 145 -34.86 0.99 4.31
N TYR A 146 -34.78 -0.29 3.93
CA TYR A 146 -35.96 -1.11 3.68
C TYR A 146 -36.33 -1.84 4.97
N SER A 147 -37.27 -1.29 5.72
CA SER A 147 -38.04 -2.08 6.68
C SER A 147 -39.10 -2.85 5.89
N ARG A 148 -38.95 -4.17 5.81
CA ARG A 148 -40.06 -5.02 5.35
C ARG A 148 -40.93 -5.29 6.57
N ALA A 149 -42.13 -4.69 6.60
CA ALA A 149 -43.17 -5.12 7.53
C ALA A 149 -43.49 -6.59 7.24
N GLY A 150 -43.36 -7.46 8.25
CA GLY A 150 -43.79 -8.85 8.16
C GLY A 150 -45.31 -8.93 8.01
N PRO A 151 -45.84 -9.97 7.33
CA PRO A 151 -47.28 -10.14 7.17
C PRO A 151 -47.92 -10.45 8.54
N SER A 152 -49.10 -9.88 8.75
CA SER A 152 -49.96 -10.08 9.92
C SER A 152 -50.49 -11.51 10.03
#